data_AF-A0A820KE25-F1
#
_entry.id   AF-A0A820KE25-F1
#
_cell.length_a   1.000
_cell.length_b   1.000
_cell.length_c   1.000
_cell.angle_alpha   90.00
_cell.angle_beta   90.00
_cell.angle_gamma   90.00
#
_symmetry.space_group_name_H-M   'P 1'
#
loop_
_entity.id
_entity.type
_entity.pdbx_description
1 polymer ?
#
loop_
_entity_poly.entity_id
_entity_poly.type
_entity_poly.pdbx_seq_one_letter_code
_entity_poly.pdbx_strand_id
1 'polypeptide(L)' 'NVNQAGPGKIFVMVYSQTDDNQFEPTTMPIQIHPLPSNHMRIALSPSKVGNYRVYVGYRNLPVNGK' A
#
# COMPACT_ATOMS: atom_id res chain seq x y z
N ASN A 1 -6.67 -6.70 -2.66
CA ASN A 1 -5.47 -7.51 -2.37
C ASN A 1 -4.64 -6.87 -1.28
N VAL A 2 -4.25 -7.65 -0.27
CA VAL A 2 -3.44 -7.20 0.85
C VAL A 2 -2.05 -7.84 0.71
N ASN A 3 -0.99 -7.02 0.64
CA ASN A 3 0.38 -7.53 0.67
C ASN A 3 0.97 -7.32 2.08
N GLN A 4 1.59 -8.36 2.64
CA GLN A 4 2.10 -8.38 4.03
C GLN A 4 3.61 -8.66 4.06
N ALA A 5 4.37 -7.96 4.92
CA ALA A 5 5.79 -8.25 5.15
C ALA A 5 6.24 -8.03 6.60
N GLY A 6 7.16 -8.88 7.07
CA GLY A 6 7.89 -8.76 8.35
C GLY A 6 7.17 -9.27 9.61
N PRO A 7 7.89 -9.53 10.73
CA PRO A 7 7.28 -9.88 12.02
C PRO A 7 6.53 -8.67 12.60
N GLY A 8 5.25 -8.84 12.94
CA GLY A 8 4.35 -7.71 13.25
C GLY A 8 3.68 -7.07 12.02
N LYS A 9 3.76 -7.74 10.87
CA LYS A 9 3.01 -7.60 9.61
C LYS A 9 2.53 -6.18 9.30
N ILE A 10 3.39 -5.43 8.63
CA ILE A 10 2.92 -4.29 7.83
C ILE A 10 2.01 -4.85 6.74
N PHE A 11 0.88 -4.20 6.51
CA PHE A 11 0.01 -4.50 5.39
C PHE A 11 -0.23 -3.24 4.56
N VAL A 12 -0.31 -3.44 3.25
CA VAL A 12 -0.57 -2.38 2.29
C VAL A 12 -1.79 -2.75 1.47
N MET A 13 -2.73 -1.81 1.37
CA MET A 13 -3.88 -1.89 0.49
C MET A 13 -3.83 -0.71 -0.48
N VAL A 14 -4.13 -0.97 -1.75
CA VAL A 14 -4.12 0.06 -2.79
C VAL A 14 -5.50 0.13 -3.41
N TYR A 15 -5.95 1.35 -3.65
CA TYR A 15 -7.20 1.66 -4.30
C TYR A 15 -6.91 2.52 -5.53
N SER A 16 -7.54 2.20 -6.66
CA SER A 16 -7.47 3.03 -7.87
C SER A 16 -8.74 3.86 -7.99
N GLN A 17 -8.61 5.08 -8.49
CA GLN A 17 -9.76 5.90 -8.83
C GLN A 17 -10.47 5.32 -10.07
N THR A 18 -11.80 5.22 -10.00
CA THR A 18 -12.68 4.85 -11.12
C THR A 18 -13.14 6.09 -11.87
N ASP A 19 -13.77 5.91 -13.04
CA ASP A 19 -14.27 7.01 -13.87
C ASP A 19 -15.33 7.86 -13.15
N ASP A 20 -16.08 7.27 -12.21
CA ASP A 20 -17.07 7.94 -11.37
C ASP A 20 -16.45 8.67 -10.16
N ASN A 21 -15.14 8.91 -10.18
CA ASN A 21 -14.34 9.51 -9.09
C ASN A 21 -14.38 8.75 -7.75
N GLN A 22 -14.80 7.48 -7.73
CA GLN A 22 -14.75 6.62 -6.55
C GLN A 22 -13.40 5.91 -6.44
N PHE A 23 -13.05 5.41 -5.26
CA PHE A 23 -11.84 4.62 -5.05
C PHE A 23 -12.19 3.17 -4.74
N GLU A 24 -11.74 2.24 -5.57
CA GLU A 24 -12.02 0.81 -5.41
C GLU A 24 -10.75 0.00 -5.17
N PRO A 25 -10.82 -1.11 -4.41
CA PRO A 25 -9.66 -1.98 -4.17
C PRO A 25 -9.09 -2.48 -5.49
N THR A 26 -7.79 -2.28 -5.69
CA THR A 26 -7.11 -2.73 -6.90
C THR A 26 -6.01 -3.73 -6.58
N THR A 27 -5.65 -4.52 -7.59
CA THR A 27 -4.65 -5.57 -7.48
C THR A 27 -3.46 -5.18 -8.33
N MET A 28 -2.30 -5.03 -7.69
CA MET A 28 -1.04 -4.74 -8.37
C MET A 28 0.13 -5.35 -7.59
N PRO A 29 1.29 -5.52 -8.24
CA PRO A 29 2.51 -5.88 -7.54
C PRO A 29 2.85 -4.82 -6.48
N ILE A 30 3.02 -5.28 -5.25
CA ILE A 30 3.49 -4.46 -4.13
C ILE A 30 4.73 -5.14 -3.57
N GLN A 31 5.81 -4.41 -3.47
CA GLN A 31 7.02 -4.87 -2.81
C GLN A 31 7.26 -4.04 -1.57
N ILE A 32 7.52 -4.71 -0.46
CA ILE A 32 7.77 -4.08 0.83
C ILE A 32 9.20 -4.45 1.24
N HIS A 33 10.08 -3.46 1.26
CA HIS A 33 11.49 -3.64 1.57
C HIS A 33 11.82 -2.94 2.90
N PRO A 34 12.27 -3.67 3.93
CA PRO A 34 12.79 -3.04 5.13
C PRO A 34 14.09 -2.30 4.80
N LEU A 35 14.23 -1.09 5.33
CA LEU A 35 15.44 -0.29 5.24
C LEU A 35 16.06 -0.11 6.64
N PRO A 36 17.35 0.26 6.74
CA PRO A 36 17.95 0.63 8.01
C PRO A 36 17.19 1.77 8.71
N SER A 37 17.42 1.89 10.02
CA SER A 37 16.85 2.99 10.84
C SER A 37 15.31 3.00 10.88
N ASN A 38 14.69 1.82 10.90
CA ASN A 38 13.24 1.66 11.05
C ASN A 38 12.41 2.26 9.89
N HIS A 39 13.04 2.50 8.74
CA HIS A 39 12.36 2.92 7.52
C HIS A 39 11.86 1.71 6.74
N MET A 40 10.79 1.92 5.98
CA MET A 40 10.20 0.92 5.10
C MET A 40 10.00 1.54 3.73
N ARG A 41 10.45 0.87 2.68
CA ARG A 41 10.16 1.25 1.30
C ARG A 41 9.01 0.40 0.76
N ILE A 42 7.96 1.07 0.31
CA ILE A 42 6.85 0.44 -0.39
C ILE A 42 6.97 0.82 -1.87
N ALA A 43 7.20 -0.17 -2.73
CA ALA A 43 7.23 0.01 -4.18
C ALA A 43 5.96 -0.56 -4.81
N LEU A 44 5.35 0.23 -5.70
CA LEU A 44 4.12 -0.09 -6.41
C LEU A 44 4.37 -0.07 -7.92
N SER A 45 3.74 -0.98 -8.66
CA SER A 45 3.84 -1.04 -10.12
C SER A 45 2.43 -1.02 -10.75
N PRO A 46 1.79 0.15 -10.83
CA PRO A 46 0.47 0.28 -11.46
C PRO A 46 0.55 0.01 -12.97
N SER A 47 -0.44 -0.72 -13.50
CA SER A 47 -0.56 -1.02 -14.93
C SER A 47 -1.42 -0.03 -15.71
N LYS A 48 -2.10 0.89 -15.00
CA LYS A 48 -2.96 1.92 -15.57
C LYS A 48 -2.53 3.29 -15.03
N VAL A 49 -2.74 4.32 -15.84
CA VAL A 49 -2.56 5.71 -15.39
C VAL A 49 -3.80 6.14 -14.60
N GLY A 50 -3.61 6.90 -13.53
CA GLY A 50 -4.70 7.43 -12.72
C GLY A 50 -4.26 7.79 -11.30
N ASN A 51 -5.21 8.20 -10.47
CA ASN A 51 -4.96 8.46 -9.05
C ASN A 51 -5.08 7.17 -8.24
N TYR A 52 -4.21 7.04 -7.25
CA TYR A 52 -4.18 5.90 -6.34
C TYR A 52 -4.19 6.38 -4.90
N ARG A 53 -4.91 5.66 -4.04
CA ARG A 53 -4.80 5.78 -2.58
C ARG A 53 -4.08 4.57 -2.04
N VAL A 54 -3.07 4.82 -1.22
CA VAL A 54 -2.29 3.77 -0.56
C VAL A 54 -2.63 3.84 0.92
N TYR A 55 -3.17 2.75 1.44
CA TYR A 55 -3.38 2.56 2.87
C TYR A 55 -2.29 1.66 3.40
N VAL A 56 -1.63 2.11 4.47
CA VAL A 56 -0.58 1.37 5.16
C VAL A 56 -1.02 1.15 6.60
N GLY A 57 -0.85 -0.06 7.09
CA GLY A 57 -1.09 -0.37 8.49
C GLY A 57 -0.06 -1.31 9.08
N TYR A 58 0.05 -1.30 10.40
CA TYR A 58 0.94 -2.16 11.20
C TYR A 58 0.10 -2.84 12.27
N ARG A 59 0.15 -4.18 12.36
CA ARG A 59 -0.69 -4.96 13.29
C ARG A 59 -2.18 -4.60 13.21
N ASN A 60 -2.73 -4.48 12.00
CA ASN A 60 -4.11 -4.10 11.71
C ASN A 60 -4.53 -2.67 12.13
N LEU A 61 -3.58 -1.81 12.52
CA LEU A 61 -3.86 -0.41 12.82
C LEU A 61 -3.30 0.51 11.72
N PRO A 62 -4.00 1.60 11.35
CA PRO A 62 -3.48 2.59 10.43
C PRO A 62 -2.17 3.17 10.99
N VAL A 63 -1.16 3.30 10.14
CA VAL A 63 0.02 4.09 10.50
C VAL A 63 -0.24 5.56 10.17
N ASN A 64 0.17 6.45 11.06
CA ASN A 64 0.20 7.87 10.74
C ASN A 64 1.39 8.12 9.82
N GLY A 65 1.12 8.48 8.57
CA GLY A 65 2.14 8.99 7.67
C GLY A 65 2.71 10.30 8.22
N LYS A 66 4.03 10.46 8.14
CA LYS A 66 4.72 11.74 8.34
C LYS A 66 5.41 12.13 7.04
#